data_AF-A0AAW1YUX9-F1
#
_entry.id   AF-A0AAW1YUX9-F1
#
_cell.length_a   1.000
_cell.length_b   1.000
_cell.length_c   1.000
_cell.angle_alpha   90.00
_cell.angle_beta   90.00
_cell.angle_gamma   90.00
#
_symmetry.space_group_name_H-M   'P 1'
#
loop_
_entity.id
_entity.type
_entity.pdbx_description
1 polymer ?
#
loop_
_entity_poly.entity_id
_entity_poly.type
_entity_poly.pdbx_seq_one_letter_code
_entity_poly.pdbx_strand_id
1 'polypeptide(L)' 'FLSPAADEACQYVNRVVGKNPLLLRELNLSLHELGDTRVNQVAALLQDNHCKLNTL' A
#
# COMPACT_ATOMS: atom_id res chain seq x y z
N PHE A 1 15.31 -0.54 0.06
CA PHE A 1 14.48 -0.26 1.25
C PHE A 1 13.36 0.64 0.78
N LEU A 2 12.14 0.45 1.28
CA LEU A 2 10.99 1.29 0.90
C LEU A 2 11.26 2.76 1.24
N SER A 3 10.69 3.67 0.45
CA SER A 3 10.60 5.07 0.88
C SER A 3 9.78 5.21 2.18
N PRO A 4 10.01 6.25 3.01
CA PRO A 4 9.26 6.42 4.26
C PRO A 4 7.73 6.42 4.07
N ALA A 5 7.25 7.06 3.00
CA ALA A 5 5.82 7.07 2.67
C ALA A 5 5.30 5.68 2.26
N ALA A 6 6.10 4.91 1.51
CA ALA A 6 5.76 3.56 1.13
C ALA A 6 5.79 2.60 2.34
N ASP A 7 6.71 2.78 3.29
CA ASP A 7 6.77 1.98 4.50
C ASP A 7 5.55 2.21 5.40
N GLU A 8 5.17 3.48 5.61
CA GLU A 8 3.94 3.83 6.34
C GLU A 8 2.68 3.24 5.67
N ALA A 9 2.59 3.34 4.34
CA ALA A 9 1.50 2.73 3.58
C ALA A 9 1.48 1.20 3.76
N CYS A 10 2.64 0.55 3.68
CA CYS A 10 2.77 -0.89 3.81
C CYS A 10 2.33 -1.36 5.19
N GLN A 11 2.73 -0.66 6.25
CA GLN A 11 2.29 -0.94 7.62
C GLN A 11 0.79 -0.72 7.80
N TYR A 12 0.25 0.36 7.25
CA TYR A 12 -1.20 0.65 7.31
C TYR A 12 -2.01 -0.44 6.62
N VAL A 13 -1.67 -0.77 5.38
CA VAL A 13 -2.34 -1.83 4.60
C VAL A 13 -2.24 -3.17 5.33
N ASN A 14 -1.06 -3.51 5.85
CA ASN A 14 -0.88 -4.75 6.61
C ASN A 14 -1.75 -4.78 7.87
N ARG A 15 -1.96 -3.63 8.52
CA ARG A 15 -2.84 -3.53 9.69
C ARG A 15 -4.32 -3.65 9.34
N VAL A 16 -4.73 -3.10 8.20
CA VAL A 16 -6.14 -3.08 7.77
C VAL A 16 -6.56 -4.41 7.15
N VAL A 17 -5.74 -4.93 6.23
CA VAL A 17 -6.05 -6.13 5.44
C VAL A 17 -5.45 -7.40 6.07
N GLY A 18 -4.54 -7.25 7.05
CA GLY A 18 -3.86 -8.38 7.69
C GLY A 18 -2.85 -9.08 6.78
N LYS A 19 -2.48 -8.45 5.65
CA LYS A 19 -1.59 -9.01 4.65
C LYS A 19 -0.53 -8.01 4.24
N ASN A 20 0.71 -8.49 4.07
CA ASN A 20 1.81 -7.65 3.61
C ASN A 20 1.66 -7.35 2.10
N PRO A 21 1.44 -6.08 1.70
CA PRO A 21 1.25 -5.72 0.30
C PRO A 21 2.49 -5.98 -0.57
N LEU A 22 3.70 -6.02 0.00
CA LEU A 22 4.91 -6.33 -0.76
C LEU A 22 4.95 -7.78 -1.27
N LEU A 23 4.13 -8.66 -0.69
CA LEU A 23 4.02 -10.06 -1.05
C LEU A 23 2.78 -10.37 -1.92
N LEU A 24 1.90 -9.39 -2.12
CA LEU A 24 0.65 -9.55 -2.85
C LEU A 24 0.78 -8.97 -4.27
N ARG A 25 0.06 -9.58 -5.21
CA ARG A 25 -0.10 -9.04 -6.57
C ARG A 25 -1.30 -8.10 -6.69
N GLU A 26 -2.29 -8.30 -5.83
CA GLU A 26 -3.54 -7.55 -5.82
C GLU A 26 -3.90 -7.18 -4.38
N LEU A 27 -4.34 -5.95 -4.18
CA LEU A 27 -4.79 -5.43 -2.90
C LEU A 27 -6.06 -4.63 -3.12
N ASN A 28 -7.17 -5.10 -2.57
CA ASN A 28 -8.43 -4.39 -2.65
C ASN A 28 -8.63 -3.51 -1.41
N LEU A 29 -8.64 -2.19 -1.59
CA LEU A 29 -8.95 -1.20 -0.55
C LEU A 29 -10.31 -0.50 -0.77
N SER A 30 -11.13 -0.97 -1.72
CA SER A 30 -12.41 -0.33 -2.08
C SER A 30 -13.43 -0.21 -0.93
N LEU A 31 -13.31 -1.08 0.08
CA LEU A 31 -14.17 -1.07 1.27
C LEU A 31 -13.67 -0.12 2.37
N HIS A 32 -12.53 0.56 2.15
CA HIS A 32 -11.93 1.47 3.11
C HIS A 32 -11.93 2.90 2.55
N GLU A 33 -12.51 3.82 3.31
CA GLU A 33 -12.43 5.25 2.98
C GLU A 33 -11.01 5.75 3.29
N LEU A 34 -10.20 5.84 2.25
CA LEU A 34 -8.86 6.40 2.31
C LEU A 34 -8.95 7.90 2.07
N GLY A 35 -8.57 8.72 3.06
CA GLY A 35 -8.36 10.14 2.82
C GLY A 35 -7.17 10.39 1.89
N ASP A 36 -7.10 11.59 1.30
CA ASP A 36 -6.09 11.97 0.29
C ASP A 36 -4.65 11.67 0.71
N THR A 37 -4.30 11.87 1.99
CA THR A 37 -2.98 11.56 2.53
C THR A 37 -2.66 10.06 2.43
N ARG A 38 -3.63 9.18 2.72
CA ARG A 38 -3.44 7.73 2.62
C ARG A 38 -3.38 7.28 1.17
N VAL A 39 -4.17 7.90 0.30
CA VAL A 39 -4.13 7.61 -1.15
C VAL A 39 -2.75 7.93 -1.71
N ASN A 40 -2.16 9.08 -1.34
CA ASN A 40 -0.81 9.45 -1.76
C ASN A 40 0.27 8.49 -1.23
N GLN A 41 0.16 8.04 0.01
CA GLN A 41 1.07 7.04 0.59
C GLN A 41 0.96 5.69 -0.13
N VAL A 42 -0.25 5.21 -0.42
CA VAL A 42 -0.47 3.97 -1.18
C VAL A 42 0.04 4.11 -2.61
N ALA A 43 -0.15 5.26 -3.26
CA ALA A 43 0.42 5.54 -4.57
C ALA A 43 1.95 5.52 -4.55
N ALA A 44 2.58 6.09 -3.52
CA ALA A 44 4.03 6.04 -3.34
C ALA A 44 4.53 4.59 -3.14
N LEU A 45 3.76 3.75 -2.44
CA LEU A 45 4.04 2.33 -2.31
C LEU A 45 3.94 1.61 -3.66
N LEU A 46 2.95 1.90 -4.50
CA LEU A 46 2.83 1.31 -5.84
C LEU A 46 3.96 1.74 -6.78
N GLN A 47 4.45 2.96 -6.64
CA GLN A 47 5.56 3.49 -7.43
C GLN A 47 6.93 3.00 -6.94
N ASP A 48 7.01 2.39 -5.75
CA ASP A 48 8.25 1.84 -5.23
C ASP A 48 8.63 0.57 -6.00
N ASN A 49 9.87 0.51 -6.50
CA ASN A 49 10.38 -0.64 -7.26
C ASN A 49 10.32 -1.97 -6.49
N HIS A 50 10.19 -1.91 -5.16
CA HIS A 50 10.10 -3.10 -4.30
C HIS A 50 8.67 -3.64 -4.21
N CYS A 51 7.68 -2.89 -4.68
CA CYS A 51 6.28 -3.27 -4.65
C CYS A 51 5.93 -4.15 -5.84
N LYS A 52 5.36 -5.32 -5.57
CA LYS A 52 4.93 -6.31 -6.59
C LYS A 52 3.44 -6.20 -6.91
N LEU A 53 2.83 -5.14 -6.43
CA LEU A 53 1.40 -4.94 -6.53
C LEU A 53 1.07 -4.36 -7.90
N ASN A 54 0.28 -5.10 -8.68
CA ASN A 54 -0.06 -4.71 -10.05
C ASN A 54 -1.41 -4.00 -10.12
N THR A 55 -2.31 -4.27 -9.17
CA THR A 55 -3.70 -3.82 -9.21
C THR A 55 -4.20 -3.46 -7.81
N LEU A 56 -4.92 -2.35 -7.71
CA LEU A 56 -5.59 -1.85 -6.51
C LEU A 56 -7.12 -1.85 -6.67
#